data_AF-A0A1C7MYB1-F1
#
_entry.id   AF-A0A1C7MYB1-F1
#
_cell.length_a   1.000
_cell.length_b   1.000
_cell.length_c   1.000
_cell.angle_alpha   90.00
_cell.angle_beta   90.00
_cell.angle_gamma   90.00
#
_symmetry.space_group_name_H-M   'P 1'
#
loop_
_entity.id
_entity.type
_entity.pdbx_description
1 polymer ?
#
loop_
_entity_poly.entity_id
_entity_poly.type
_entity_poly.pdbx_seq_one_letter_code
_entity_poly.pdbx_strand_id
1 'polypeptide(L)'
;VDIDLSIMGMIKIKKQLDLCSVLDSDVMGHQTCPLLAGDLQLDATAFIPKELPKLPLEGDIRITDQDGNRVTCIHLNFKLQ
;
A
#
# COMPACT_ATOMS: atom_id res chain seq x y z
N VAL A 1 -6.20 5.87 0.46
CA VAL A 1 -5.12 5.02 0.99
C VAL A 1 -4.02 5.91 1.52
N ASP A 2 -3.76 5.83 2.81
CA ASP A 2 -2.70 6.59 3.47
C ASP A 2 -1.53 5.68 3.81
N ILE A 3 -0.37 6.03 3.28
CA ILE A 3 0.89 5.31 3.48
C ILE A 3 1.77 6.20 4.35
N ASP A 4 2.14 5.72 5.53
CA ASP A 4 3.06 6.38 6.44
C ASP A 4 4.17 5.39 6.80
N LEU A 5 5.31 5.52 6.12
CA LEU A 5 6.48 4.64 6.27
C LEU A 5 7.66 5.43 6.81
N SER A 6 8.54 4.73 7.51
CA SER A 6 9.77 5.24 8.07
C SER A 6 10.94 4.37 7.65
N ILE A 7 11.96 4.98 7.05
CA ILE A 7 13.21 4.31 6.71
C ILE A 7 14.23 4.66 7.80
N MET A 8 14.82 3.62 8.43
CA MET A 8 15.73 3.75 9.57
C MET A 8 15.17 4.53 10.77
N GLY A 9 13.84 4.63 10.91
CA GLY A 9 13.22 5.43 11.97
C GLY A 9 13.32 6.96 11.79
N MET A 10 13.99 7.44 10.73
CA MET A 10 14.30 8.86 10.55
C MET A 10 13.61 9.48 9.33
N ILE A 11 13.61 8.77 8.20
CA ILE A 11 13.10 9.31 6.93
C ILE A 11 11.63 8.91 6.80
N LYS A 12 10.72 9.88 6.93
CA LYS A 12 9.29 9.65 6.78
C LYS A 12 8.86 9.77 5.32
N ILE A 13 8.19 8.74 4.83
CA ILE A 13 7.50 8.71 3.54
C ILE A 13 6.01 8.75 3.85
N LYS A 14 5.39 9.89 3.52
CA LYS A 14 3.93 10.05 3.60
C LYS A 14 3.39 10.18 2.20
N LYS A 15 2.51 9.27 1.81
CA LYS A 15 1.80 9.33 0.53
C LYS A 15 0.32 9.07 0.76
N GLN A 16 -0.50 9.83 0.04
CA GLN A 16 -1.92 9.60 -0.06
C GLN A 16 -2.22 9.20 -1.50
N LEU A 17 -2.89 8.07 -1.66
CA LEU A 17 -3.27 7.51 -2.95
C LEU A 17 -4.78 7.26 -2.98
N ASP A 18 -5.37 7.44 -4.15
CA ASP A 18 -6.72 7.00 -4.43
C ASP A 18 -6.75 5.46 -4.61
N LEU A 19 -7.65 4.78 -3.90
CA LEU A 19 -7.69 3.31 -3.93
C LEU A 19 -8.09 2.78 -5.30
N CYS A 20 -9.10 3.38 -5.94
CA CYS A 20 -9.57 2.94 -7.25
C CYS A 20 -8.46 3.09 -8.31
N SER A 21 -7.70 4.18 -8.27
CA SER A 21 -6.56 4.40 -9.17
C SER A 21 -5.44 3.36 -8.96
N VAL A 22 -5.22 2.91 -7.73
CA VAL A 22 -4.25 1.84 -7.43
C VAL A 22 -4.75 0.49 -7.94
N LEU A 23 -6.04 0.20 -7.76
CA LEU A 23 -6.66 -1.05 -8.22
C LEU A 23 -6.65 -1.18 -9.75
N ASP A 24 -6.83 -0.06 -10.47
CA ASP A 24 -6.76 -0.01 -11.93
C ASP A 24 -5.32 -0.07 -12.48
N SER A 25 -4.30 -0.10 -11.62
CA SER A 25 -2.91 -0.16 -12.07
C SER A 25 -2.50 -1.55 -12.57
N ASP A 26 -1.50 -1.58 -13.46
CA ASP A 26 -0.87 -2.80 -13.97
C ASP A 26 -0.38 -3.73 -12.85
N VAL A 27 0.05 -3.14 -11.71
CA VAL A 27 0.54 -3.88 -10.54
C VAL A 27 -0.56 -4.71 -9.88
N MET A 28 -1.80 -4.21 -9.92
CA MET A 28 -2.98 -4.86 -9.33
C MET A 28 -3.81 -5.63 -10.37
N GLY A 29 -3.38 -5.66 -11.64
CA GLY A 29 -4.08 -6.38 -12.70
C GLY A 29 -5.39 -5.74 -13.16
N HIS A 30 -5.49 -4.41 -13.13
CA HIS A 30 -6.66 -3.64 -13.60
C HIS A 30 -7.99 -4.06 -12.95
N GLN A 31 -8.02 -4.11 -11.62
CA GLN A 31 -9.24 -4.43 -10.89
C GLN A 31 -10.29 -3.34 -11.05
N THR A 32 -11.54 -3.77 -11.19
CA THR A 32 -12.67 -2.85 -11.33
C THR A 32 -13.04 -2.21 -10.00
N CYS A 33 -13.33 -0.90 -10.04
CA CYS A 33 -13.87 -0.12 -8.93
C CYS A 33 -15.27 0.39 -9.31
N PRO A 34 -16.25 0.48 -8.38
CA PRO A 34 -16.17 0.15 -6.96
C PRO A 34 -16.08 -1.35 -6.71
N LEU A 35 -15.37 -1.73 -5.65
CA LEU A 35 -15.31 -3.12 -5.20
C LEU A 35 -16.68 -3.53 -4.63
N LEU A 36 -17.15 -4.70 -5.04
CA LEU A 36 -18.38 -5.28 -4.50
C LEU A 36 -18.13 -5.84 -3.09
N ALA A 37 -19.15 -5.77 -2.24
CA ALA A 37 -19.11 -6.42 -0.94
C ALA A 37 -19.07 -7.95 -1.11
N GLY A 38 -18.20 -8.60 -0.35
CA GLY A 38 -18.01 -10.05 -0.39
C GLY A 38 -16.54 -10.42 -0.27
N ASP A 39 -16.24 -11.70 -0.52
CA ASP A 39 -14.87 -12.19 -0.53
C ASP A 39 -14.11 -11.58 -1.71
N LEU A 40 -12.93 -11.04 -1.41
CA LEU A 40 -12.07 -10.37 -2.38
C LEU A 40 -10.69 -11.02 -2.38
N GLN A 41 -10.22 -11.41 -3.56
CA GLN A 41 -8.84 -11.82 -3.78
C GLN A 41 -8.14 -10.77 -4.65
N LEU A 42 -7.02 -10.25 -4.16
CA LEU A 42 -6.17 -9.30 -4.87
C LEU A 42 -4.79 -9.91 -5.02
N ASP A 43 -4.31 -9.99 -6.25
CA ASP A 43 -2.98 -10.47 -6.58
C ASP A 43 -2.16 -9.32 -7.16
N ALA A 44 -0.99 -9.05 -6.57
CA ALA A 44 -0.15 -7.93 -6.96
C ALA A 44 1.30 -8.37 -7.15
N THR A 45 1.92 -7.97 -8.26
CA THR A 45 3.34 -8.23 -8.50
C THR A 45 4.04 -6.92 -8.81
N ALA A 46 5.01 -6.56 -7.98
CA ALA A 46 5.84 -5.38 -8.18
C ALA A 46 7.32 -5.77 -8.13
N PHE A 47 8.12 -5.13 -8.99
CA PHE A 47 9.56 -5.23 -8.94
C PHE A 47 10.12 -4.20 -7.96
N ILE A 48 11.02 -4.63 -7.07
CA ILE A 48 11.75 -3.73 -6.16
C ILE A 48 13.11 -3.41 -6.82
N PRO A 49 13.37 -2.13 -7.21
CA PRO A 49 14.64 -1.73 -7.80
C PRO A 49 15.84 -2.06 -6.93
N LYS A 50 16.95 -2.51 -7.54
CA LYS A 50 18.16 -2.92 -6.82
C LYS A 50 18.92 -1.73 -6.21
N GLU A 51 18.67 -0.53 -6.72
CA GLU A 51 19.25 0.72 -6.26
C GLU A 51 18.63 1.19 -4.94
N LEU A 52 17.47 0.61 -4.55
CA LEU A 52 16.88 0.93 -3.26
C LEU A 52 17.80 0.47 -2.13
N PRO A 53 18.10 1.38 -1.18
CA PRO A 53 19.03 1.06 -0.12
C PRO A 53 18.43 -0.02 0.80
N LYS A 54 19.28 -0.98 1.18
CA LYS A 54 18.94 -2.15 2.01
C LYS A 54 18.74 -1.78 3.47
N LEU A 55 17.74 -0.94 3.72
CA LEU A 55 17.46 -0.34 5.00
C LEU A 55 16.18 -0.93 5.60
N PRO A 56 16.07 -0.96 6.94
CA PRO A 56 14.84 -1.34 7.59
C PRO A 56 13.75 -0.32 7.25
N LEU A 57 12.58 -0.84 6.90
CA LEU A 57 11.38 -0.09 6.61
C LEU A 57 10.27 -0.55 7.55
N GLU A 58 9.65 0.41 8.21
CA GLU A 58 8.54 0.18 9.13
C GLU A 58 7.44 1.21 8.87
N GLY A 59 6.18 0.83 9.04
CA GLY A 59 5.09 1.80 9.04
C GLY A 59 3.74 1.18 8.79
N ASP A 60 2.78 2.03 8.49
CA ASP A 60 1.38 1.62 8.33
C ASP A 60 0.83 2.06 6.98
N ILE A 61 0.02 1.17 6.40
CA ILE A 61 -0.85 1.46 5.27
C ILE A 61 -2.28 1.40 5.77
N ARG A 62 -3.00 2.51 5.67
CA ARG A 62 -4.39 2.66 6.08
C ARG A 62 -5.27 2.80 4.86
N ILE A 63 -6.32 1.99 4.78
CA ILE A 63 -7.30 2.06 3.70
C ILE A 63 -8.64 2.45 4.32
N THR A 64 -9.22 3.52 3.79
CA THR A 64 -10.53 4.04 4.19
C THR A 64 -11.49 3.99 3.02
N ASP A 65 -12.78 3.86 3.33
CA ASP A 65 -13.85 4.04 2.35
C ASP A 65 -14.12 5.53 2.10
N GLN A 66 -15.06 5.83 1.20
CA GLN A 66 -15.49 7.19 0.84
C GLN A 66 -16.11 7.97 2.01
N ASP A 67 -16.59 7.28 3.04
CA ASP A 67 -17.23 7.87 4.22
C ASP A 67 -16.23 8.12 5.36
N GLY A 68 -14.94 7.79 5.13
CA GLY A 68 -13.87 7.96 6.09
C GLY A 68 -13.74 6.81 7.11
N ASN A 69 -14.49 5.72 6.94
CA ASN A 69 -14.37 4.56 7.81
C ASN A 69 -13.13 3.75 7.42
N ARG A 70 -12.40 3.25 8.42
CA ARG A 70 -11.23 2.40 8.19
C ARG A 70 -11.68 1.01 7.77
N VAL A 71 -11.38 0.65 6.53
CA VAL A 71 -11.63 -0.68 5.94
C VAL A 71 -10.55 -1.66 6.38
N THR A 72 -9.28 -1.27 6.26
CA THR A 72 -8.15 -2.10 6.70
C THR A 72 -6.95 -1.26 7.12
N CYS A 73 -6.07 -1.88 7.91
CA CYS A 73 -4.82 -1.30 8.38
C CYS A 73 -3.74 -2.37 8.34
N ILE A 74 -2.70 -2.16 7.54
CA ILE A 74 -1.60 -3.08 7.36
C ILE A 74 -0.37 -2.46 8.03
N HIS A 75 0.19 -3.15 9.01
CA HIS A 75 1.47 -2.79 9.60
C HIS A 75 2.58 -3.53 8.86
N LEU A 76 3.57 -2.79 8.38
CA LEU A 76 4.75 -3.32 7.70
C LEU A 76 5.97 -3.15 8.60
N ASN A 77 6.76 -4.22 8.73
CA ASN A 77 8.06 -4.18 9.37
C ASN A 77 8.97 -5.20 8.68
N PHE A 78 9.86 -4.71 7.83
CA PHE A 78 10.79 -5.58 7.09
C PHE A 78 12.12 -4.89 6.81
N LYS A 79 13.13 -5.71 6.51
CA LYS A 79 14.45 -5.26 6.10
C LYS A 79 14.75 -5.81 4.71
N LEU A 80 14.97 -4.91 3.75
CA LEU A 80 15.37 -5.29 2.40
C LEU A 80 16.73 -5.99 2.44
N GLN A 81 16.82 -7.21 1.89
CA GLN A 81 18.03 -8.04 1.88
C GLN A 81 18.93 -7.81 0.67
#